data_AF-A0AAU5G7E4-F1
#
_entry.id   AF-A0AAU5G7E4-F1
#
_cell.length_a   1.000
_cell.length_b   1.000
_cell.length_c   1.000
_cell.angle_alpha   90.00
_cell.angle_beta   90.00
_cell.angle_gamma   90.00
#
_symmetry.space_group_name_H-M   'P 1'
#
loop_
_entity.id
_entity.type
_entity.pdbx_description
1 polymer ?
#
loop_
_entity_poly.entity_id
_entity_poly.type
_entity_poly.pdbx_seq_one_letter_code
_entity_poly.pdbx_strand_id
1 'polypeptide(L)'
;MAAPTKSVRFRSLRRRWFEDRTEELAIRLEHLSPAIAGNLPEDLGPYDLVAATVLTRLAQADMERQEIAYVAGDLVRLAGARGAHEPQRVGEVEELWLALRNPTERLLQSWWREPLGEGLLARWAQTRAEKVGWPRVHQELRERWGVDSDGIWRRGLVPEEGPGDDDWCGYFEYLEAHTHGREAEFARIVLTRFDGLADEIEAYASECAAELARVPHLMLVHRERALAEALTTVIEGNLEAGGHTLPPDLRANSESIRDAGQAYLRWLKDAFIPRLTPLERAHLALDSPESARCEAYLRQYSDIWCAEGDPALPTLVFTEEDYAPLKPAERPRAVVPEWMGMVAKVFSEAGQHGWTGTVGSQPWWLYVVEGGLESAAALRFKHDGAVRIGHRTLDDPHDMLVGFPATDPDAQNLIMRFRYDVDDAHQMCELLILSRTGRAQLGFLVRDASGAYRMLRMVSVALPPALRESMRGKALQALDAMTGGDVRRLAGLIAPQPDAADASVGTAQKVAEAEQAALFDDGLFPRGDTLF
;
A
#
# COMPACT_ATOMS: atom_id res chain seq x y z
N MET A 1 -14.27 40.58 9.05
CA MET A 1 -13.38 39.88 8.11
C MET A 1 -14.21 38.83 7.39
N ALA A 2 -14.21 38.82 6.06
CA ALA A 2 -14.90 37.78 5.28
C ALA A 2 -14.23 36.42 5.53
N ALA A 3 -15.02 35.34 5.61
CA ALA A 3 -14.47 33.99 5.72
C ALA A 3 -13.63 33.68 4.45
N PRO A 4 -12.48 33.00 4.57
CA PRO A 4 -11.70 32.58 3.42
C PRO A 4 -12.55 31.68 2.51
N THR A 5 -12.41 31.81 1.19
CA THR A 5 -13.06 30.91 0.21
C THR A 5 -12.64 29.46 0.47
N LYS A 6 -13.45 28.48 0.04
CA LYS A 6 -13.15 27.07 0.30
C LYS A 6 -11.81 26.67 -0.33
N SER A 7 -11.48 27.19 -1.51
CA SER A 7 -10.16 27.06 -2.15
C SER A 7 -9.00 27.51 -1.24
N VAL A 8 -9.08 28.69 -0.62
CA VAL A 8 -8.01 29.20 0.28
C VAL A 8 -7.86 28.29 1.50
N ARG A 9 -8.97 27.79 2.04
CA ARG A 9 -8.95 26.86 3.18
C ARG A 9 -8.31 25.52 2.78
N PHE A 10 -8.68 24.96 1.63
CA PHE A 10 -8.11 23.72 1.10
C PHE A 10 -6.58 23.82 1.01
N ARG A 11 -6.07 24.86 0.35
CA ARG A 11 -4.63 25.09 0.18
C ARG A 11 -3.89 25.20 1.51
N SER A 12 -4.46 25.94 2.46
CA SER A 12 -3.86 26.13 3.77
C SER A 12 -3.79 24.82 4.56
N LEU A 13 -4.84 24.00 4.52
CA LEU A 13 -4.89 22.69 5.18
C LEU A 13 -3.97 21.69 4.49
N ARG A 14 -3.92 21.68 3.15
CA ARG A 14 -3.03 20.82 2.36
C ARG A 14 -1.57 21.10 2.67
N ARG A 15 -1.17 22.38 2.65
CA ARG A 15 0.20 22.80 2.97
C ARG A 15 0.60 22.35 4.38
N ARG A 16 -0.22 22.68 5.39
CA ARG A 16 0.05 22.32 6.79
C ARG A 16 0.18 20.81 6.97
N TRP A 17 -0.70 20.05 6.35
CA TRP A 17 -0.66 18.59 6.46
C TRP A 17 0.62 17.99 5.88
N PHE A 18 1.11 18.49 4.74
CA PHE A 18 2.41 18.06 4.22
C PHE A 18 3.56 18.50 5.11
N GLU A 19 3.56 19.74 5.61
CA GLU A 19 4.58 20.26 6.53
C GLU A 19 4.70 19.36 7.78
N ASP A 20 3.59 19.10 8.46
CA ASP A 20 3.53 18.25 9.67
C ASP A 20 4.12 16.84 9.39
N ARG A 21 3.80 16.24 8.23
CA ARG A 21 4.28 14.90 7.85
C ARG A 21 5.76 14.89 7.46
N THR A 22 6.23 15.93 6.79
CA THR A 22 7.65 16.04 6.41
C THR A 22 8.53 16.23 7.64
N GLU A 23 8.08 17.03 8.62
CA GLU A 23 8.80 17.23 9.87
C GLU A 23 8.90 15.92 10.67
N GLU A 24 7.78 15.21 10.84
CA GLU A 24 7.73 13.92 11.54
C GLU A 24 8.69 12.89 10.94
N LEU A 25 8.68 12.74 9.60
CA LEU A 25 9.54 11.79 8.90
C LEU A 25 11.02 12.23 8.87
N ALA A 26 11.30 13.53 8.81
CA ALA A 26 12.67 14.05 8.88
C ALA A 26 13.32 13.76 10.24
N ILE A 27 12.62 14.06 11.33
CA ILE A 27 13.04 13.71 12.70
C ILE A 27 13.27 12.20 12.81
N ARG A 28 12.41 11.39 12.17
CA ARG A 28 12.56 9.95 12.18
C ARG A 28 13.82 9.48 11.44
N LEU A 29 14.14 10.07 10.29
CA LEU A 29 15.39 9.76 9.58
C LEU A 29 16.61 10.09 10.43
N GLU A 30 16.63 11.25 11.09
CA GLU A 30 17.72 11.66 11.98
C GLU A 30 17.94 10.67 13.12
N HIS A 31 16.85 10.11 13.66
CA HIS A 31 16.91 9.11 14.72
C HIS A 31 17.39 7.74 14.21
N LEU A 32 16.85 7.27 13.08
CA LEU A 32 17.12 5.92 12.55
C LEU A 32 18.47 5.82 11.85
N SER A 33 18.90 6.88 11.15
CA SER A 33 20.17 6.92 10.44
C SER A 33 20.75 8.34 10.43
N PRO A 34 21.42 8.74 11.53
CA PRO A 34 22.11 10.03 11.60
C PRO A 34 23.12 10.24 10.47
N ALA A 35 23.76 9.16 10.02
CA ALA A 35 24.72 9.17 8.92
C ALA A 35 24.06 9.54 7.57
N ILE A 36 22.86 9.03 7.29
CA ILE A 36 22.13 9.41 6.09
C ILE A 36 21.65 10.86 6.19
N ALA A 37 21.02 11.23 7.31
CA ALA A 37 20.50 12.57 7.55
C ALA A 37 21.59 13.67 7.41
N GLY A 38 22.73 13.48 8.08
CA GLY A 38 23.83 14.46 8.08
C GLY A 38 24.53 14.66 6.73
N ASN A 39 24.25 13.81 5.74
CA ASN A 39 24.84 13.87 4.40
C ASN A 39 23.81 14.21 3.31
N LEU A 40 22.61 14.67 3.70
CA LEU A 40 21.61 15.12 2.74
C LEU A 40 22.01 16.44 2.08
N PRO A 41 21.71 16.62 0.78
CA PRO A 41 22.05 17.83 0.06
C PRO A 41 21.17 19.02 0.48
N GLU A 42 21.78 20.17 0.72
CA GLU A 42 21.08 21.43 1.00
C GLU A 42 20.56 22.12 -0.28
N ASP A 43 21.04 21.71 -1.46
CA ASP A 43 20.75 22.38 -2.74
C ASP A 43 19.40 21.96 -3.38
N LEU A 44 18.74 20.92 -2.85
CA LEU A 44 17.52 20.33 -3.42
C LEU A 44 16.21 20.94 -2.86
N GLY A 45 16.26 21.89 -1.93
CA GLY A 45 15.07 22.56 -1.39
C GLY A 45 14.96 22.46 0.13
N PRO A 46 13.74 22.54 0.71
CA PRO A 46 13.54 22.41 2.14
C PRO A 46 14.09 21.08 2.66
N TYR A 47 14.92 21.12 3.70
CA TYR A 47 15.61 19.95 4.24
C TYR A 47 14.63 18.86 4.68
N ASP A 48 13.59 19.20 5.46
CA ASP A 48 12.64 18.22 5.98
C ASP A 48 11.91 17.46 4.86
N LEU A 49 11.56 18.14 3.77
CA LEU A 49 10.94 17.50 2.61
C LEU A 49 11.91 16.56 1.90
N VAL A 50 13.19 16.94 1.75
CA VAL A 50 14.22 16.06 1.17
C VAL A 50 14.45 14.85 2.08
N ALA A 51 14.61 15.05 3.39
CA ALA A 51 14.81 14.00 4.37
C ALA A 51 13.64 13.01 4.41
N ALA A 52 12.41 13.50 4.49
CA ALA A 52 11.21 12.66 4.45
C ALA A 52 11.09 11.88 3.13
N THR A 53 11.40 12.51 1.99
CA THR A 53 11.42 11.83 0.67
C THR A 53 12.48 10.74 0.61
N VAL A 54 13.67 10.97 1.18
CA VAL A 54 14.73 9.95 1.24
C VAL A 54 14.33 8.76 2.09
N LEU A 55 13.85 9.00 3.33
CA LEU A 55 13.44 7.93 4.23
C LEU A 55 12.38 7.01 3.59
N THR A 56 11.36 7.62 3.01
CA THR A 56 10.22 6.90 2.43
C THR A 56 10.59 6.14 1.18
N ARG A 57 11.47 6.69 0.33
CA ARG A 57 12.02 5.97 -0.82
C ARG A 57 12.94 4.82 -0.44
N LEU A 58 13.77 4.97 0.60
CA LEU A 58 14.60 3.88 1.11
C LEU A 58 13.73 2.77 1.73
N ALA A 59 12.65 3.13 2.43
CA ALA A 59 11.68 2.18 2.96
C ALA A 59 10.90 1.45 1.86
N GLN A 60 10.53 2.16 0.79
CA GLN A 60 9.96 1.56 -0.40
C GLN A 60 10.96 0.60 -1.04
N ALA A 61 12.22 1.00 -1.26
CA ALA A 61 13.25 0.16 -1.87
C ALA A 61 13.51 -1.15 -1.10
N ASP A 62 13.47 -1.13 0.24
CA ASP A 62 13.49 -2.35 1.07
C ASP A 62 12.29 -3.26 0.78
N MET A 63 11.10 -2.67 0.68
CA MET A 63 9.86 -3.39 0.34
C MET A 63 9.93 -4.00 -1.08
N GLU A 64 10.56 -3.32 -2.04
CA GLU A 64 10.73 -3.83 -3.41
C GLU A 64 11.92 -4.79 -3.57
N ARG A 65 12.73 -4.98 -2.52
CA ARG A 65 14.00 -5.74 -2.57
C ARG A 65 14.91 -5.25 -3.70
N GLN A 66 15.05 -3.94 -3.83
CA GLN A 66 16.07 -3.40 -4.73
C GLN A 66 17.47 -3.80 -4.22
N GLU A 67 18.41 -3.99 -5.13
CA GLU A 67 19.79 -4.32 -4.77
C GLU A 67 20.39 -3.20 -3.92
N ILE A 68 20.91 -3.54 -2.74
CA ILE A 68 21.40 -2.54 -1.77
C ILE A 68 22.54 -1.69 -2.35
N ALA A 69 23.36 -2.26 -3.23
CA ALA A 69 24.43 -1.53 -3.93
C ALA A 69 23.86 -0.45 -4.86
N TYR A 70 22.75 -0.73 -5.54
CA TYR A 70 22.05 0.25 -6.37
C TYR A 70 21.48 1.37 -5.50
N VAL A 71 20.79 1.03 -4.41
CA VAL A 71 20.21 2.01 -3.45
C VAL A 71 21.30 2.87 -2.80
N ALA A 72 22.43 2.28 -2.41
CA ALA A 72 23.58 3.05 -1.92
C ALA A 72 24.15 3.98 -3.00
N GLY A 73 24.18 3.52 -4.25
CA GLY A 73 24.53 4.37 -5.41
C GLY A 73 23.55 5.52 -5.61
N ASP A 74 22.26 5.33 -5.35
CA ASP A 74 21.24 6.39 -5.40
C ASP A 74 21.50 7.45 -4.34
N LEU A 75 21.92 7.07 -3.13
CA LEU A 75 22.31 8.03 -2.07
C LEU A 75 23.57 8.84 -2.44
N VAL A 76 24.53 8.21 -3.11
CA VAL A 76 25.72 8.90 -3.63
C VAL A 76 25.33 9.90 -4.72
N ARG A 77 24.48 9.50 -5.67
CA ARG A 77 23.95 10.40 -6.71
C ARG A 77 23.15 11.55 -6.11
N LEU A 78 22.35 11.27 -5.09
CA LEU A 78 21.55 12.28 -4.39
C LEU A 78 22.43 13.34 -3.73
N ALA A 79 23.60 12.99 -3.19
CA ALA A 79 24.57 13.93 -2.64
C ALA A 79 25.26 14.80 -3.71
N GLY A 80 25.05 14.52 -5.00
CA GLY A 80 25.67 15.25 -6.10
C GLY A 80 27.10 14.82 -6.41
N ALA A 81 27.56 13.76 -5.75
CA ALA A 81 28.86 13.17 -5.96
C ALA A 81 28.84 12.36 -7.28
N ARG A 82 29.88 12.54 -8.11
CA ARG A 82 30.08 11.81 -9.38
C ARG A 82 31.55 11.39 -9.48
N GLY A 83 31.90 10.16 -9.09
CA GLY A 83 33.26 9.68 -9.28
C GLY A 83 33.53 8.23 -8.84
N ALA A 84 34.57 7.62 -9.44
CA ALA A 84 35.00 6.24 -9.16
C ALA A 84 35.64 6.02 -7.75
N HIS A 85 35.72 7.06 -6.93
CA HIS A 85 36.39 7.05 -5.61
C HIS A 85 35.44 7.38 -4.46
N GLU A 86 34.12 7.40 -4.70
CA GLU A 86 33.14 7.71 -3.67
C GLU A 86 32.90 6.49 -2.77
N PRO A 87 32.85 6.67 -1.44
CA PRO A 87 32.61 5.56 -0.52
C PRO A 87 31.23 4.96 -0.80
N GLN A 88 31.17 3.64 -0.93
CA GLN A 88 29.91 2.92 -1.03
C GLN A 88 29.15 3.07 0.30
N ARG A 89 27.95 3.66 0.25
CA ARG A 89 27.09 3.88 1.43
C ARG A 89 26.27 2.65 1.82
N VAL A 90 26.76 1.46 1.50
CA VAL A 90 26.01 0.19 1.70
C VAL A 90 25.72 -0.06 3.18
N GLY A 91 26.70 0.16 4.06
CA GLY A 91 26.51 -0.03 5.51
C GLY A 91 25.43 0.90 6.08
N GLU A 92 25.35 2.14 5.60
CA GLU A 92 24.32 3.09 6.06
C GLU A 92 22.91 2.66 5.62
N VAL A 93 22.77 2.12 4.40
CA VAL A 93 21.50 1.58 3.91
C VAL A 93 21.11 0.32 4.69
N GLU A 94 22.08 -0.56 4.98
CA GLU A 94 21.85 -1.77 5.77
C GLU A 94 21.35 -1.41 7.18
N GLU A 95 22.06 -0.51 7.87
CA GLU A 95 21.67 -0.03 9.20
C GLU A 95 20.26 0.55 9.19
N LEU A 96 19.94 1.40 8.21
CA LEU A 96 18.60 1.96 8.09
C LEU A 96 17.55 0.89 7.80
N TRP A 97 17.81 -0.07 6.92
CA TRP A 97 16.86 -1.15 6.62
C TRP A 97 16.62 -2.08 7.81
N LEU A 98 17.67 -2.38 8.58
CA LEU A 98 17.54 -3.07 9.88
C LEU A 98 16.70 -2.25 10.86
N ALA A 99 16.94 -0.94 10.92
CA ALA A 99 16.20 -0.04 11.80
C ALA A 99 14.74 0.12 11.37
N LEU A 100 14.43 0.20 10.08
CA LEU A 100 13.07 0.29 9.52
C LEU A 100 12.21 -0.96 9.80
N ARG A 101 12.85 -2.07 10.18
CA ARG A 101 12.17 -3.28 10.61
C ARG A 101 11.78 -3.24 12.09
N ASN A 102 12.23 -2.23 12.84
CA ASN A 102 11.87 -1.98 14.24
C ASN A 102 11.25 -0.58 14.40
N PRO A 103 10.34 -0.42 15.37
CA PRO A 103 8.88 -0.50 15.22
C PRO A 103 8.24 0.11 13.96
N THR A 104 6.99 -0.29 13.72
CA THR A 104 6.12 0.13 12.62
C THR A 104 5.59 1.54 12.85
N GLU A 105 6.33 2.57 12.43
CA GLU A 105 5.74 3.90 12.24
C GLU A 105 4.48 3.75 11.38
N ARG A 106 3.36 4.33 11.81
CA ARG A 106 2.07 4.15 11.10
C ARG A 106 2.17 4.65 9.66
N LEU A 107 2.94 5.72 9.42
CA LEU A 107 3.21 6.23 8.08
C LEU A 107 4.11 5.32 7.23
N LEU A 108 4.94 4.47 7.83
CA LEU A 108 5.85 3.56 7.14
C LEU A 108 5.34 2.11 7.10
N GLN A 109 4.06 1.90 7.41
CA GLN A 109 3.37 0.63 7.19
C GLN A 109 3.47 0.24 5.71
N SER A 110 3.64 -1.06 5.44
CA SER A 110 3.97 -1.55 4.10
C SER A 110 2.99 -1.10 3.01
N TRP A 111 1.69 -1.01 3.31
CA TRP A 111 0.67 -0.55 2.37
C TRP A 111 0.63 0.96 2.12
N TRP A 112 1.38 1.75 2.90
CA TRP A 112 1.53 3.20 2.73
C TRP A 112 2.89 3.61 2.13
N ARG A 113 3.91 2.74 2.15
CA ARG A 113 5.28 3.07 1.71
C ARG A 113 5.36 3.64 0.29
N GLU A 114 4.74 2.97 -0.69
CA GLU A 114 4.75 3.44 -2.09
C GLU A 114 3.94 4.73 -2.28
N PRO A 115 2.67 4.84 -1.85
CA PRO A 115 1.93 6.10 -1.91
C PRO A 115 2.67 7.26 -1.25
N LEU A 116 3.29 7.02 -0.09
CA LEU A 116 4.02 8.03 0.67
C LEU A 116 5.32 8.46 -0.03
N GLY A 117 6.14 7.51 -0.49
CA GLY A 117 7.38 7.79 -1.22
C GLY A 117 7.15 8.56 -2.51
N GLU A 118 6.18 8.12 -3.32
CA GLU A 118 5.82 8.80 -4.57
C GLU A 118 5.10 10.13 -4.31
N GLY A 119 4.27 10.20 -3.27
CA GLY A 119 3.56 11.42 -2.87
C GLY A 119 4.49 12.54 -2.40
N LEU A 120 5.47 12.23 -1.57
CA LEU A 120 6.47 13.19 -1.11
C LEU A 120 7.43 13.60 -2.24
N LEU A 121 7.79 12.68 -3.12
CA LEU A 121 8.58 13.01 -4.31
C LEU A 121 7.82 13.94 -5.26
N ALA A 122 6.51 13.71 -5.47
CA ALA A 122 5.66 14.61 -6.24
C ALA A 122 5.58 16.00 -5.58
N ARG A 123 5.41 16.04 -4.25
CA ARG A 123 5.38 17.28 -3.48
C ARG A 123 6.70 18.05 -3.55
N TRP A 124 7.83 17.33 -3.47
CA TRP A 124 9.16 17.88 -3.68
C TRP A 124 9.29 18.47 -5.09
N ALA A 125 8.89 17.72 -6.12
CA ALA A 125 8.98 18.17 -7.51
C ALA A 125 8.17 19.45 -7.76
N GLN A 126 6.94 19.52 -7.26
CA GLN A 126 6.09 20.71 -7.32
C GLN A 126 6.72 21.91 -6.60
N THR A 127 7.12 21.72 -5.34
CA THR A 127 7.74 22.78 -4.51
C THR A 127 9.07 23.26 -5.14
N ARG A 128 9.82 22.36 -5.75
CA ARG A 128 11.08 22.67 -6.44
C ARG A 128 10.82 23.40 -7.75
N ALA A 129 9.79 23.02 -8.51
CA ALA A 129 9.45 23.64 -9.79
C ALA A 129 9.06 25.12 -9.63
N GLU A 130 8.41 25.50 -8.53
CA GLU A 130 8.13 26.91 -8.22
C GLU A 130 9.40 27.77 -8.11
N LYS A 131 10.53 27.17 -7.69
CA LYS A 131 11.80 27.87 -7.48
C LYS A 131 12.72 27.85 -8.69
N VAL A 132 12.81 26.71 -9.39
CA VAL A 132 13.81 26.50 -10.47
C VAL A 132 13.21 26.13 -11.82
N GLY A 133 11.87 26.01 -11.91
CA GLY A 133 11.16 25.59 -13.10
C GLY A 133 11.18 24.08 -13.34
N TRP A 134 10.14 23.56 -14.00
CA TRP A 134 10.02 22.15 -14.36
C TRP A 134 11.22 21.58 -15.13
N PRO A 135 11.82 22.26 -16.14
CA PRO A 135 12.96 21.70 -16.87
C PRO A 135 14.14 21.31 -15.97
N ARG A 136 14.42 22.10 -14.93
CA ARG A 136 15.45 21.79 -13.95
C ARG A 136 15.03 20.64 -13.04
N VAL A 137 13.78 20.61 -12.58
CA VAL A 137 13.23 19.50 -11.80
C VAL A 137 13.33 18.17 -12.54
N HIS A 138 12.97 18.13 -13.83
CA HIS A 138 13.11 16.95 -14.67
C HIS A 138 14.55 16.46 -14.79
N GLN A 139 15.52 17.38 -14.80
CA GLN A 139 16.93 17.01 -14.76
C GLN A 139 17.29 16.43 -13.38
N GLU A 140 16.90 17.08 -12.29
CA GLU A 140 17.18 16.64 -10.92
C GLU A 140 16.51 15.31 -10.58
N LEU A 141 15.29 15.04 -11.07
CA LEU A 141 14.60 13.75 -10.93
C LEU A 141 15.41 12.60 -11.55
N ARG A 142 15.99 12.82 -12.73
CA ARG A 142 16.82 11.81 -13.40
C ARG A 142 18.19 11.67 -12.76
N GLU A 143 18.86 12.80 -12.54
CA GLU A 143 20.28 12.82 -12.16
C GLU A 143 20.50 12.60 -10.66
N ARG A 144 19.59 13.09 -9.80
CA ARG A 144 19.74 13.05 -8.34
C ARG A 144 18.83 11.99 -7.71
N TRP A 145 17.58 11.89 -8.19
CA TRP A 145 16.59 10.96 -7.64
C TRP A 145 16.49 9.63 -8.39
N GLY A 146 17.29 9.42 -9.45
CA GLY A 146 17.33 8.15 -10.18
C GLY A 146 16.00 7.72 -10.80
N VAL A 147 15.09 8.66 -11.07
CA VAL A 147 13.79 8.37 -11.69
C VAL A 147 13.96 8.31 -13.20
N ASP A 148 13.51 7.22 -13.82
CA ASP A 148 13.52 7.05 -15.26
C ASP A 148 12.52 8.00 -15.95
N SER A 149 12.73 8.27 -17.24
CA SER A 149 11.90 9.24 -17.96
C SER A 149 10.44 8.77 -18.07
N ASP A 150 10.21 7.47 -18.20
CA ASP A 150 8.87 6.88 -18.23
C ASP A 150 8.20 6.90 -16.85
N GLY A 151 8.96 6.71 -15.76
CA GLY A 151 8.46 6.83 -14.39
C GLY A 151 8.02 8.26 -14.05
N ILE A 152 8.70 9.29 -14.56
CA ILE A 152 8.30 10.69 -14.33
C ILE A 152 6.87 10.96 -14.84
N TRP A 153 6.52 10.43 -16.01
CA TRP A 153 5.19 10.63 -16.62
C TRP A 153 4.14 9.64 -16.12
N ARG A 154 4.46 8.35 -16.02
CA ARG A 154 3.51 7.31 -15.56
C ARG A 154 3.11 7.46 -14.10
N ARG A 155 3.98 8.04 -13.25
CA ARG A 155 3.73 8.19 -11.81
C ARG A 155 2.97 9.49 -11.47
N GLY A 156 2.64 10.32 -12.48
CA GLY A 156 1.93 11.58 -12.26
C GLY A 156 2.75 12.58 -11.44
N LEU A 157 4.08 12.53 -11.54
CA LEU A 157 5.00 13.44 -10.83
C LEU A 157 5.08 14.83 -11.49
N VAL A 158 4.50 14.97 -12.68
CA VAL A 158 4.38 16.22 -13.44
C VAL A 158 2.89 16.49 -13.60
N PRO A 159 2.38 17.65 -13.14
CA PRO A 159 1.02 18.05 -13.43
C PRO A 159 0.82 18.10 -14.95
N GLU A 160 -0.32 17.60 -15.44
CA GLU A 160 -0.73 17.90 -16.81
C GLU A 160 -0.76 19.42 -17.01
N GLU A 161 -0.31 19.90 -18.17
CA GLU A 161 -0.32 21.33 -18.50
C GLU A 161 -1.73 21.90 -18.28
N GLY A 162 -1.86 22.71 -17.23
CA GLY A 162 -3.14 23.20 -16.72
C GLY A 162 -2.90 24.03 -15.47
N PRO A 163 -3.88 24.82 -15.00
CA PRO A 163 -3.66 25.68 -13.86
C PRO A 163 -3.30 24.85 -12.62
N GLY A 164 -2.39 25.40 -11.81
CA GLY A 164 -1.62 24.67 -10.80
C GLY A 164 -2.41 24.20 -9.58
N ASP A 165 -1.70 23.95 -8.48
CA ASP A 165 -2.16 23.41 -7.18
C ASP A 165 -3.36 24.12 -6.48
N ASP A 166 -3.98 25.10 -7.15
CA ASP A 166 -4.96 26.05 -6.62
C ASP A 166 -6.41 25.89 -7.16
N ASP A 167 -6.66 24.91 -8.04
CA ASP A 167 -7.90 24.82 -8.83
C ASP A 167 -9.10 24.17 -8.14
N TRP A 168 -8.98 23.75 -6.87
CA TRP A 168 -10.14 23.20 -6.17
C TRP A 168 -11.15 24.28 -5.79
N CYS A 169 -12.41 24.08 -6.16
CA CYS A 169 -13.55 24.86 -5.69
C CYS A 169 -14.63 23.94 -5.12
N GLY A 170 -15.42 24.45 -4.16
CA GLY A 170 -16.54 23.69 -3.62
C GLY A 170 -17.73 23.61 -4.58
N TYR A 171 -18.69 22.72 -4.33
CA TYR A 171 -19.79 22.48 -5.26
C TYR A 171 -20.65 23.72 -5.51
N PHE A 172 -20.98 24.48 -4.46
CA PHE A 172 -21.74 25.73 -4.63
C PHE A 172 -20.92 26.84 -5.33
N GLU A 173 -19.60 26.91 -5.11
CA GLU A 173 -18.73 27.85 -5.82
C GLU A 173 -18.69 27.48 -7.32
N TYR A 174 -18.64 26.19 -7.64
CA TYR A 174 -18.72 25.67 -9.01
C TYR A 174 -20.07 26.00 -9.64
N LEU A 175 -21.18 25.76 -8.94
CA LEU A 175 -22.53 26.04 -9.41
C LEU A 175 -22.72 27.53 -9.72
N GLU A 176 -22.28 28.42 -8.82
CA GLU A 176 -22.32 29.87 -9.01
C GLU A 176 -21.48 30.35 -10.21
N ALA A 177 -20.36 29.68 -10.52
CA ALA A 177 -19.50 30.02 -11.65
C ALA A 177 -20.01 29.50 -13.00
N HIS A 178 -20.79 28.41 -13.01
CA HIS A 178 -21.20 27.70 -14.23
C HIS A 178 -22.70 27.79 -14.53
N THR A 179 -23.45 28.53 -13.71
CA THR A 179 -24.87 28.84 -13.94
C THR A 179 -25.09 30.36 -13.97
N HIS A 180 -26.23 30.80 -14.51
CA HIS A 180 -26.46 32.22 -14.81
C HIS A 180 -27.71 32.81 -14.13
N GLY A 181 -28.36 32.07 -13.23
CA GLY A 181 -29.62 32.44 -12.58
C GLY A 181 -29.62 32.25 -11.07
N ARG A 182 -30.71 31.66 -10.54
CA ARG A 182 -30.93 31.41 -9.10
C ARG A 182 -30.70 29.96 -8.72
N GLU A 183 -30.00 29.18 -9.54
CA GLU A 183 -29.77 27.74 -9.37
C GLU A 183 -29.06 27.45 -8.05
N ALA A 184 -28.01 28.21 -7.71
CA ALA A 184 -27.31 28.04 -6.43
C ALA A 184 -28.20 28.37 -5.22
N GLU A 185 -29.06 29.39 -5.33
CA GLU A 185 -30.04 29.71 -4.28
C GLU A 185 -31.09 28.60 -4.16
N PHE A 186 -31.60 28.09 -5.28
CA PHE A 186 -32.56 26.99 -5.32
C PHE A 186 -31.98 25.71 -4.74
N ALA A 187 -30.74 25.34 -5.08
CA ALA A 187 -30.06 24.17 -4.51
C ALA A 187 -29.87 24.31 -2.99
N ARG A 188 -29.56 25.52 -2.48
CA ARG A 188 -29.52 25.78 -1.03
C ARG A 188 -30.90 25.65 -0.38
N ILE A 189 -31.96 26.09 -1.06
CA ILE A 189 -33.35 25.92 -0.58
C ILE A 189 -33.70 24.44 -0.52
N VAL A 190 -33.40 23.65 -1.55
CA VAL A 190 -33.64 22.20 -1.54
C VAL A 190 -32.91 21.55 -0.37
N LEU A 191 -31.62 21.84 -0.19
CA LEU A 191 -30.82 21.30 0.91
C LEU A 191 -31.40 21.63 2.30
N THR A 192 -32.00 22.81 2.47
CA THR A 192 -32.53 23.28 3.77
C THR A 192 -34.00 22.96 4.01
N ARG A 193 -34.77 22.70 2.95
CA ARG A 193 -36.22 22.46 3.04
C ARG A 193 -36.59 20.99 2.94
N PHE A 194 -35.72 20.16 2.40
CA PHE A 194 -35.93 18.72 2.42
C PHE A 194 -35.54 18.21 3.80
N ASP A 195 -36.54 17.85 4.61
CA ASP A 195 -36.35 17.40 5.99
C ASP A 195 -35.35 16.24 6.02
N GLY A 196 -34.27 16.40 6.80
CA GLY A 196 -33.25 15.37 7.00
C GLY A 196 -32.16 15.29 5.92
N LEU A 197 -32.32 15.88 4.73
CA LEU A 197 -31.33 15.72 3.64
C LEU A 197 -29.94 16.24 4.00
N ALA A 198 -29.85 17.42 4.62
CA ALA A 198 -28.58 17.97 5.07
C ALA A 198 -27.91 17.08 6.14
N ASP A 199 -28.72 16.52 7.04
CA ASP A 199 -28.24 15.64 8.11
C ASP A 199 -27.80 14.28 7.55
N GLU A 200 -28.51 13.74 6.55
CA GLU A 200 -28.16 12.51 5.84
C GLU A 200 -26.84 12.67 5.06
N ILE A 201 -26.64 13.80 4.37
CA ILE A 201 -25.39 14.10 3.67
C ILE A 201 -24.23 14.21 4.66
N GLU A 202 -24.41 14.93 5.77
CA GLU A 202 -23.34 15.05 6.78
C GLU A 202 -23.09 13.71 7.49
N ALA A 203 -24.12 12.90 7.72
CA ALA A 203 -23.98 11.55 8.28
C ALA A 203 -23.19 10.64 7.34
N TYR A 204 -23.57 10.56 6.05
CA TYR A 204 -22.85 9.79 5.04
C TYR A 204 -21.39 10.25 4.90
N ALA A 205 -21.19 11.57 4.82
CA ALA A 205 -19.84 12.13 4.74
C ALA A 205 -19.02 11.86 6.02
N SER A 206 -19.67 11.76 7.18
CA SER A 206 -19.04 11.49 8.47
C SER A 206 -18.73 10.01 8.70
N GLU A 207 -19.52 9.10 8.15
CA GLU A 207 -19.27 7.65 8.20
C GLU A 207 -17.96 7.30 7.47
N CYS A 208 -17.70 7.93 6.33
CA CYS A 208 -16.46 7.79 5.58
C CYS A 208 -15.33 8.70 6.10
N ALA A 209 -15.63 9.60 7.05
CA ALA A 209 -14.70 10.63 7.51
C ALA A 209 -13.66 10.16 8.52
N ALA A 210 -13.84 9.03 9.22
CA ALA A 210 -12.94 8.67 10.32
C ALA A 210 -11.47 8.57 9.86
N GLU A 211 -11.23 8.01 8.67
CA GLU A 211 -9.89 7.89 8.08
C GLU A 211 -9.44 9.19 7.40
N LEU A 212 -10.36 9.89 6.72
CA LEU A 212 -10.08 11.20 6.10
C LEU A 212 -9.90 12.33 7.11
N ALA A 213 -10.30 12.17 8.38
CA ALA A 213 -10.17 13.19 9.42
C ALA A 213 -8.69 13.52 9.69
N ARG A 214 -7.80 12.57 9.41
CA ARG A 214 -6.34 12.74 9.47
C ARG A 214 -5.76 13.50 8.28
N VAL A 215 -6.59 13.79 7.26
CA VAL A 215 -6.22 14.51 6.03
C VAL A 215 -7.26 15.61 5.74
N PRO A 216 -7.25 16.72 6.50
CA PRO A 216 -8.38 17.66 6.57
C PRO A 216 -8.74 18.36 5.27
N HIS A 217 -7.81 18.49 4.32
CA HIS A 217 -8.09 19.10 3.02
C HIS A 217 -8.87 18.13 2.10
N LEU A 218 -8.59 16.83 2.16
CA LEU A 218 -9.34 15.81 1.42
C LEU A 218 -10.72 15.56 2.02
N MET A 219 -10.87 15.75 3.34
CA MET A 219 -12.18 15.79 3.99
C MET A 219 -13.13 16.82 3.35
N LEU A 220 -12.60 18.00 2.99
CA LEU A 220 -13.39 19.02 2.31
C LEU A 220 -13.85 18.52 0.94
N VAL A 221 -12.94 17.91 0.17
CA VAL A 221 -13.26 17.34 -1.16
C VAL A 221 -14.35 16.27 -1.04
N HIS A 222 -14.21 15.35 -0.08
CA HIS A 222 -15.18 14.29 0.16
C HIS A 222 -16.57 14.83 0.51
N ARG A 223 -16.65 15.81 1.42
CA ARG A 223 -17.93 16.44 1.80
C ARG A 223 -18.60 17.15 0.62
N GLU A 224 -17.83 17.88 -0.19
CA GLU A 224 -18.40 18.54 -1.38
C GLU A 224 -18.83 17.54 -2.46
N ARG A 225 -18.12 16.41 -2.60
CA ARG A 225 -18.51 15.31 -3.48
C ARG A 225 -19.83 14.67 -3.03
N ALA A 226 -19.93 14.28 -1.74
CA ALA A 226 -21.15 13.72 -1.17
C ALA A 226 -22.35 14.66 -1.32
N LEU A 227 -22.13 15.95 -1.08
CA LEU A 227 -23.13 17.00 -1.31
C LEU A 227 -23.60 17.05 -2.77
N ALA A 228 -22.66 17.04 -3.72
CA ALA A 228 -22.99 17.07 -5.14
C ALA A 228 -23.72 15.80 -5.60
N GLU A 229 -23.28 14.61 -5.16
CA GLU A 229 -23.94 13.33 -5.44
C GLU A 229 -25.39 13.31 -4.93
N ALA A 230 -25.60 13.66 -3.66
CA ALA A 230 -26.91 13.65 -3.04
C ALA A 230 -27.86 14.68 -3.65
N LEU A 231 -27.41 15.94 -3.85
CA LEU A 231 -28.24 16.97 -4.47
C LEU A 231 -28.58 16.62 -5.92
N THR A 232 -27.64 16.08 -6.69
CA THR A 232 -27.91 15.64 -8.07
C THR A 232 -28.96 14.53 -8.09
N THR A 233 -28.81 13.52 -7.23
CA THR A 233 -29.74 12.39 -7.12
C THR A 233 -31.16 12.85 -6.72
N VAL A 234 -31.28 13.74 -5.73
CA VAL A 234 -32.58 14.27 -5.29
C VAL A 234 -33.24 15.08 -6.40
N ILE A 235 -32.48 15.89 -7.13
CA ILE A 235 -32.99 16.69 -8.24
C ILE A 235 -33.44 15.79 -9.40
N GLU A 236 -32.69 14.73 -9.72
CA GLU A 236 -33.07 13.72 -10.71
C GLU A 236 -34.39 13.03 -10.34
N GLY A 237 -34.50 12.53 -9.11
CA GLY A 237 -35.74 11.90 -8.62
C GLY A 237 -36.94 12.85 -8.66
N ASN A 238 -36.74 14.14 -8.35
CA ASN A 238 -37.80 15.16 -8.43
C ASN A 238 -38.19 15.48 -9.88
N LEU A 239 -37.25 15.50 -10.82
CA LEU A 239 -37.54 15.68 -12.25
C LEU A 239 -38.33 14.50 -12.81
N GLU A 240 -37.96 13.28 -12.43
CA GLU A 240 -38.66 12.05 -12.83
C GLU A 240 -40.08 11.99 -12.25
N ALA A 241 -40.24 12.24 -10.95
CA ALA A 241 -41.53 12.23 -10.27
C ALA A 241 -42.43 13.41 -10.70
N GLY A 242 -41.83 14.57 -10.94
CA GLY A 242 -42.51 15.82 -11.28
C GLY A 242 -42.93 15.93 -12.75
N GLY A 243 -42.40 15.09 -13.65
CA GLY A 243 -42.76 14.98 -15.06
C GLY A 243 -43.04 16.33 -15.75
N HIS A 244 -44.13 16.41 -16.52
CA HIS A 244 -44.58 17.66 -17.15
C HIS A 244 -45.27 18.66 -16.20
N THR A 245 -45.50 18.30 -14.93
CA THR A 245 -46.27 19.10 -13.96
C THR A 245 -45.45 20.16 -13.21
N LEU A 246 -44.12 20.04 -13.21
CA LEU A 246 -43.26 21.11 -12.69
C LEU A 246 -43.42 22.38 -13.53
N PRO A 247 -43.57 23.56 -12.89
CA PRO A 247 -43.49 24.86 -13.58
C PRO A 247 -42.23 24.93 -14.46
N PRO A 248 -42.30 25.52 -15.67
CA PRO A 248 -41.18 25.55 -16.61
C PRO A 248 -39.87 26.07 -16.00
N ASP A 249 -39.94 27.13 -15.21
CA ASP A 249 -38.77 27.74 -14.57
C ASP A 249 -38.15 26.84 -13.50
N LEU A 250 -38.98 26.10 -12.75
CA LEU A 250 -38.49 25.13 -11.76
C LEU A 250 -37.86 23.93 -12.44
N ARG A 251 -38.46 23.44 -13.54
CA ARG A 251 -37.86 22.37 -14.34
C ARG A 251 -36.51 22.79 -14.90
N ALA A 252 -36.41 23.98 -15.50
CA ALA A 252 -35.17 24.49 -16.08
C ALA A 252 -34.06 24.65 -15.02
N ASN A 253 -34.39 25.19 -13.84
CA ASN A 253 -33.42 25.28 -12.73
C ASN A 253 -32.97 23.90 -12.25
N SER A 254 -33.90 22.95 -12.09
CA SER A 254 -33.58 21.57 -11.70
C SER A 254 -32.70 20.87 -12.75
N GLU A 255 -33.01 20.99 -14.04
CA GLU A 255 -32.17 20.45 -15.11
C GLU A 255 -30.77 21.06 -15.09
N SER A 256 -30.67 22.39 -14.94
CA SER A 256 -29.38 23.07 -14.86
C SER A 256 -28.56 22.65 -13.63
N ILE A 257 -29.20 22.43 -12.47
CA ILE A 257 -28.51 21.95 -11.26
C ILE A 257 -28.03 20.52 -11.43
N ARG A 258 -28.85 19.63 -11.99
CA ARG A 258 -28.45 18.26 -12.31
C ARG A 258 -27.24 18.26 -13.24
N ASP A 259 -27.31 18.99 -14.34
CA ASP A 259 -26.27 18.99 -15.36
C ASP A 259 -24.96 19.59 -14.81
N ALA A 260 -25.05 20.64 -13.99
CA ALA A 260 -23.90 21.22 -13.28
C ALA A 260 -23.33 20.27 -12.22
N GLY A 261 -24.18 19.55 -11.48
CA GLY A 261 -23.79 18.50 -10.52
C GLY A 261 -23.03 17.37 -11.20
N GLN A 262 -23.56 16.82 -12.29
CA GLN A 262 -22.90 15.80 -13.09
C GLN A 262 -21.60 16.32 -13.73
N ALA A 263 -21.55 17.59 -14.14
CA ALA A 263 -20.33 18.21 -14.66
C ALA A 263 -19.26 18.37 -13.56
N TYR A 264 -19.64 18.80 -12.36
CA TYR A 264 -18.74 18.91 -11.21
C TYR A 264 -18.17 17.56 -10.81
N LEU A 265 -19.00 16.51 -10.72
CA LEU A 265 -18.55 15.16 -10.38
C LEU A 265 -17.59 14.59 -11.43
N ARG A 266 -17.86 14.83 -12.72
CA ARG A 266 -16.94 14.48 -13.81
C ARG A 266 -15.63 15.26 -13.72
N TRP A 267 -15.68 16.57 -13.49
CA TRP A 267 -14.49 17.39 -13.31
C TRP A 267 -13.65 16.93 -12.11
N LEU A 268 -14.28 16.61 -10.98
CA LEU A 268 -13.59 16.04 -9.83
C LEU A 268 -12.84 14.76 -10.20
N LYS A 269 -13.53 13.82 -10.86
CA LYS A 269 -12.99 12.51 -11.23
C LYS A 269 -11.90 12.59 -12.30
N ASP A 270 -12.13 13.36 -13.35
CA ASP A 270 -11.35 13.30 -14.59
C ASP A 270 -10.25 14.38 -14.65
N ALA A 271 -10.36 15.45 -13.85
CA ALA A 271 -9.39 16.56 -13.87
C ALA A 271 -8.77 16.86 -12.51
N PHE A 272 -9.54 16.93 -11.43
CA PHE A 272 -9.00 17.31 -10.12
C PHE A 272 -8.27 16.17 -9.39
N ILE A 273 -8.92 15.02 -9.18
CA ILE A 273 -8.34 13.87 -8.48
C ILE A 273 -7.04 13.38 -9.16
N PRO A 274 -6.94 13.29 -10.50
CA PRO A 274 -5.70 12.90 -11.16
C PRO A 274 -4.51 13.82 -10.87
N ARG A 275 -4.74 15.11 -10.56
CA ARG A 275 -3.69 16.09 -10.21
C ARG A 275 -3.19 15.99 -8.78
N LEU A 276 -3.93 15.31 -7.90
CA LEU A 276 -3.49 15.08 -6.53
C LEU A 276 -2.28 14.14 -6.51
N THR A 277 -1.44 14.29 -5.49
CA THR A 277 -0.28 13.41 -5.31
C THR A 277 -0.72 11.95 -5.11
N PRO A 278 0.12 10.95 -5.43
CA PRO A 278 -0.16 9.55 -5.17
C PRO A 278 -0.64 9.27 -3.73
N LEU A 279 -0.05 9.92 -2.73
CA LEU A 279 -0.45 9.82 -1.33
C LEU A 279 -1.88 10.34 -1.09
N GLU A 280 -2.20 11.52 -1.62
CA GLU A 280 -3.53 12.11 -1.50
C GLU A 280 -4.59 11.25 -2.19
N ARG A 281 -4.30 10.71 -3.38
CA ARG A 281 -5.20 9.77 -4.08
C ARG A 281 -5.42 8.49 -3.28
N ALA A 282 -4.37 7.95 -2.65
CA ALA A 282 -4.48 6.78 -1.79
C ALA A 282 -5.37 7.04 -0.56
N HIS A 283 -5.31 8.24 0.02
CA HIS A 283 -6.24 8.64 1.09
C HIS A 283 -7.66 8.87 0.58
N LEU A 284 -7.85 9.53 -0.57
CA LEU A 284 -9.19 9.71 -1.16
C LEU A 284 -9.85 8.39 -1.52
N ALA A 285 -9.12 7.36 -1.93
CA ALA A 285 -9.69 6.04 -2.21
C ALA A 285 -10.40 5.42 -0.99
N LEU A 286 -10.06 5.86 0.23
CA LEU A 286 -10.75 5.48 1.47
C LEU A 286 -12.15 6.09 1.60
N ASP A 287 -12.57 6.97 0.69
CA ASP A 287 -13.91 7.56 0.69
C ASP A 287 -15.04 6.58 0.35
N SER A 288 -14.69 5.40 -0.17
CA SER A 288 -15.62 4.30 -0.37
C SER A 288 -15.83 3.50 0.93
N PRO A 289 -17.07 3.08 1.25
CA PRO A 289 -17.36 2.31 2.48
C PRO A 289 -16.53 1.02 2.61
N GLU A 290 -16.28 0.34 1.50
CA GLU A 290 -15.46 -0.88 1.46
C GLU A 290 -14.00 -0.60 1.81
N SER A 291 -13.39 0.42 1.18
CA SER A 291 -12.00 0.80 1.46
C SER A 291 -11.83 1.35 2.88
N ALA A 292 -12.79 2.13 3.38
CA ALA A 292 -12.79 2.59 4.76
C ALA A 292 -12.87 1.39 5.74
N ARG A 293 -13.70 0.40 5.45
CA ARG A 293 -13.82 -0.83 6.26
C ARG A 293 -12.54 -1.66 6.22
N CYS A 294 -11.91 -1.79 5.05
CA CYS A 294 -10.59 -2.40 4.89
C CYS A 294 -9.55 -1.71 5.78
N GLU A 295 -9.44 -0.38 5.70
CA GLU A 295 -8.48 0.36 6.52
C GLU A 295 -8.77 0.23 8.02
N ALA A 296 -10.05 0.17 8.42
CA ALA A 296 -10.42 -0.04 9.81
C ALA A 296 -9.93 -1.39 10.36
N TYR A 297 -10.09 -2.49 9.60
CA TYR A 297 -9.54 -3.80 9.97
C TYR A 297 -8.01 -3.78 10.03
N LEU A 298 -7.35 -3.20 9.03
CA LEU A 298 -5.88 -3.09 9.00
C LEU A 298 -5.33 -2.30 10.19
N ARG A 299 -6.00 -1.20 10.54
CA ARG A 299 -5.63 -0.40 11.70
C ARG A 299 -5.76 -1.19 12.99
N GLN A 300 -6.90 -1.86 13.18
CA GLN A 300 -7.14 -2.69 14.37
C GLN A 300 -6.13 -3.84 14.46
N TYR A 301 -5.77 -4.47 13.34
CA TYR A 301 -4.70 -5.46 13.29
C TYR A 301 -3.34 -4.85 13.67
N SER A 302 -3.00 -3.70 13.09
CA SER A 302 -1.72 -3.03 13.34
C SER A 302 -1.57 -2.57 14.79
N ASP A 303 -2.65 -2.17 15.45
CA ASP A 303 -2.65 -1.78 16.86
C ASP A 303 -2.38 -2.99 17.80
N ILE A 304 -2.52 -4.22 17.31
CA ILE A 304 -2.32 -5.46 18.09
C ILE A 304 -0.97 -6.12 17.75
N TRP A 305 -0.67 -6.28 16.45
CA TRP A 305 0.47 -7.08 15.97
C TRP A 305 1.62 -6.24 15.40
N CYS A 306 1.41 -4.93 15.20
CA CYS A 306 2.41 -4.00 14.68
C CYS A 306 2.55 -2.77 15.57
N ALA A 307 2.29 -2.92 16.87
CA ALA A 307 2.24 -1.81 17.82
C ALA A 307 3.54 -1.01 17.83
N GLU A 308 3.41 0.31 17.99
CA GLU A 308 4.56 1.20 18.07
C GLU A 308 5.37 0.89 19.34
N GLY A 309 6.68 0.67 19.18
CA GLY A 309 7.60 0.33 20.27
C GLY A 309 7.92 -1.16 20.39
N ASP A 310 7.11 -2.05 19.80
CA ASP A 310 7.42 -3.48 19.77
C ASP A 310 8.40 -3.79 18.62
N PRO A 311 9.54 -4.46 18.90
CA PRO A 311 10.48 -4.83 17.86
C PRO A 311 9.86 -5.93 16.99
N ALA A 312 9.96 -5.78 15.66
CA ALA A 312 9.53 -6.86 14.79
C ALA A 312 10.52 -8.03 14.88
N LEU A 313 10.09 -9.19 14.38
CA LEU A 313 10.96 -10.34 14.27
C LEU A 313 12.20 -9.99 13.41
N PRO A 314 13.42 -10.32 13.87
CA PRO A 314 14.63 -10.02 13.12
C PRO A 314 14.56 -10.69 11.75
N THR A 315 14.97 -9.98 10.70
CA THR A 315 15.00 -10.49 9.32
C THR A 315 16.34 -10.16 8.70
N LEU A 316 16.80 -10.99 7.77
CA LEU A 316 18.07 -10.77 7.07
C LEU A 316 17.94 -9.62 6.07
N VAL A 317 18.99 -8.80 5.96
CA VAL A 317 19.12 -7.83 4.84
C VAL A 317 19.79 -8.51 3.65
N PHE A 318 20.84 -9.28 3.91
CA PHE A 318 21.63 -9.98 2.90
C PHE A 318 21.31 -11.47 2.82
N THR A 319 21.52 -12.02 1.65
CA THR A 319 21.33 -13.43 1.29
C THR A 319 22.62 -14.04 0.75
N GLU A 320 22.62 -15.36 0.53
CA GLU A 320 23.77 -16.03 -0.11
C GLU A 320 24.08 -15.48 -1.52
N GLU A 321 23.06 -15.02 -2.26
CA GLU A 321 23.26 -14.38 -3.57
C GLU A 321 24.06 -13.08 -3.46
N ASP A 322 23.76 -12.24 -2.46
CA ASP A 322 24.43 -10.94 -2.29
C ASP A 322 25.93 -11.11 -1.99
N TYR A 323 26.30 -12.24 -1.37
CA TYR A 323 27.68 -12.61 -1.10
C TYR A 323 28.37 -13.35 -2.25
N ALA A 324 27.65 -13.68 -3.34
CA ALA A 324 28.22 -14.40 -4.49
C ALA A 324 29.46 -13.72 -5.12
N PRO A 325 29.59 -12.37 -5.15
CA PRO A 325 30.81 -11.72 -5.65
C PRO A 325 32.05 -11.95 -4.77
N LEU A 326 31.89 -12.29 -3.49
CA LEU A 326 33.01 -12.55 -2.57
C LEU A 326 33.67 -13.89 -2.89
N LYS A 327 34.94 -14.03 -2.49
CA LYS A 327 35.63 -15.34 -2.60
C LYS A 327 34.97 -16.35 -1.68
N PRO A 328 34.90 -17.65 -2.03
CA PRO A 328 34.22 -18.65 -1.21
C PRO A 328 34.66 -18.71 0.27
N ALA A 329 35.93 -18.44 0.57
CA ALA A 329 36.46 -18.43 1.94
C ALA A 329 36.06 -17.17 2.74
N GLU A 330 35.63 -16.10 2.06
CA GLU A 330 35.26 -14.81 2.64
C GLU A 330 33.74 -14.66 2.76
N ARG A 331 32.94 -15.58 2.17
CA ARG A 331 31.47 -15.53 2.17
C ARG A 331 30.92 -15.83 3.56
N PRO A 332 30.21 -14.89 4.20
CA PRO A 332 29.41 -15.20 5.38
C PRO A 332 28.33 -16.22 5.01
N ARG A 333 27.97 -17.10 5.94
CA ARG A 333 26.76 -17.91 5.79
C ARG A 333 25.56 -17.03 6.14
N ALA A 334 24.59 -16.91 5.25
CA ALA A 334 23.35 -16.16 5.51
C ALA A 334 22.40 -16.99 6.39
N VAL A 335 22.84 -17.35 7.60
CA VAL A 335 22.07 -18.15 8.56
C VAL A 335 20.83 -17.36 8.96
N VAL A 336 19.67 -18.01 8.85
CA VAL A 336 18.40 -17.33 9.14
C VAL A 336 18.17 -17.21 10.65
N PRO A 337 17.44 -16.17 11.09
CA PRO A 337 17.00 -16.05 12.48
C PRO A 337 16.20 -17.26 12.96
N GLU A 338 16.22 -17.50 14.27
CA GLU A 338 15.64 -18.69 14.90
C GLU A 338 14.18 -18.94 14.50
N TRP A 339 13.36 -17.90 14.48
CA TRP A 339 11.94 -18.01 14.13
C TRP A 339 11.74 -18.51 12.68
N MET A 340 12.56 -18.06 11.72
CA MET A 340 12.50 -18.54 10.34
C MET A 340 12.92 -20.01 10.26
N GLY A 341 13.95 -20.40 11.02
CA GLY A 341 14.40 -21.78 11.09
C GLY A 341 13.35 -22.71 11.70
N MET A 342 12.60 -22.23 12.69
CA MET A 342 11.49 -22.95 13.31
C MET A 342 10.34 -23.13 12.33
N VAL A 343 9.93 -22.07 11.64
CA VAL A 343 8.92 -22.12 10.57
C VAL A 343 9.35 -23.11 9.49
N ALA A 344 10.59 -22.99 8.99
CA ALA A 344 11.13 -23.91 7.98
C ALA A 344 11.06 -25.36 8.43
N LYS A 345 11.42 -25.65 9.69
CA LYS A 345 11.34 -26.99 10.26
C LYS A 345 9.91 -27.53 10.22
N VAL A 346 8.96 -26.81 10.82
CA VAL A 346 7.55 -27.24 10.92
C VAL A 346 6.96 -27.50 9.53
N PHE A 347 7.17 -26.59 8.58
CA PHE A 347 6.58 -26.71 7.25
C PHE A 347 7.29 -27.73 6.35
N SER A 348 8.62 -27.88 6.49
CA SER A 348 9.33 -28.96 5.79
C SER A 348 8.87 -30.36 6.23
N GLU A 349 8.46 -30.50 7.49
CA GLU A 349 7.96 -31.76 8.06
C GLU A 349 6.47 -32.01 7.73
N ALA A 350 5.68 -30.95 7.51
CA ALA A 350 4.25 -31.03 7.21
C ALA A 350 3.91 -31.22 5.70
N GLY A 351 4.86 -30.93 4.79
CA GLY A 351 4.71 -31.16 3.34
C GLY A 351 4.26 -29.94 2.53
N GLN A 352 4.93 -29.76 1.38
CA GLN A 352 4.75 -28.91 0.17
C GLN A 352 4.14 -27.49 0.21
N HIS A 353 3.63 -26.98 1.33
CA HIS A 353 3.17 -25.60 1.41
C HIS A 353 4.28 -24.67 1.88
N GLY A 354 4.39 -23.51 1.21
CA GLY A 354 5.15 -22.39 1.73
C GLY A 354 4.41 -21.75 2.89
N TRP A 355 5.16 -21.23 3.86
CA TRP A 355 4.60 -20.47 4.97
C TRP A 355 4.21 -19.07 4.50
N THR A 356 3.09 -18.58 5.02
CA THR A 356 2.61 -17.21 4.84
C THR A 356 2.56 -16.51 6.20
N GLY A 357 2.93 -15.24 6.24
CA GLY A 357 2.64 -14.41 7.40
C GLY A 357 3.08 -12.98 7.23
N THR A 358 3.02 -12.18 8.29
CA THR A 358 3.61 -10.83 8.32
C THR A 358 4.77 -10.71 9.30
N VAL A 359 5.77 -9.91 8.95
CA VAL A 359 6.82 -9.45 9.87
C VAL A 359 6.71 -7.94 9.99
N GLY A 360 6.28 -7.48 11.17
CA GLY A 360 5.72 -6.14 11.29
C GLY A 360 4.53 -5.99 10.34
N SER A 361 4.48 -4.90 9.57
CA SER A 361 3.44 -4.71 8.54
C SER A 361 3.73 -5.38 7.19
N GLN A 362 4.89 -6.02 7.01
CA GLN A 362 5.32 -6.52 5.71
C GLN A 362 4.83 -7.97 5.49
N PRO A 363 4.14 -8.28 4.37
CA PRO A 363 3.83 -9.66 4.01
C PRO A 363 5.08 -10.46 3.62
N TRP A 364 5.19 -11.69 4.14
CA TRP A 364 6.25 -12.65 3.88
C TRP A 364 5.70 -13.99 3.44
N TRP A 365 6.43 -14.59 2.51
CA TRP A 365 6.28 -15.94 2.02
C TRP A 365 7.62 -16.65 2.22
N LEU A 366 7.63 -17.79 2.90
CA LEU A 366 8.85 -18.57 3.10
C LEU A 366 8.68 -19.95 2.47
N TYR A 367 9.64 -20.36 1.66
CA TYR A 367 9.62 -21.64 0.99
C TYR A 367 10.94 -22.37 1.18
N VAL A 368 10.87 -23.62 1.64
CA VAL A 368 12.04 -24.47 1.88
C VAL A 368 12.33 -25.24 0.60
N VAL A 369 13.49 -24.97 -0.02
CA VAL A 369 13.93 -25.65 -1.25
C VAL A 369 14.78 -26.87 -0.93
N GLU A 370 14.60 -27.92 -1.71
CA GLU A 370 15.48 -29.08 -1.70
C GLU A 370 16.81 -28.76 -2.42
N GLY A 371 17.87 -29.45 -2.00
CA GLY A 371 19.17 -29.31 -2.65
C GLY A 371 19.14 -29.91 -4.06
N GLY A 372 19.69 -29.19 -5.04
CA GLY A 372 19.85 -29.69 -6.41
C GLY A 372 19.27 -28.73 -7.44
N LEU A 373 18.37 -29.23 -8.29
CA LEU A 373 17.76 -28.43 -9.36
C LEU A 373 16.83 -27.33 -8.80
N GLU A 374 16.06 -27.63 -7.74
CA GLU A 374 15.15 -26.66 -7.12
C GLU A 374 15.92 -25.49 -6.49
N SER A 375 16.98 -25.75 -5.71
CA SER A 375 17.82 -24.67 -5.16
C SER A 375 18.55 -23.87 -6.24
N ALA A 376 18.95 -24.51 -7.34
CA ALA A 376 19.54 -23.82 -8.49
C ALA A 376 18.51 -22.94 -9.23
N ALA A 377 17.26 -23.39 -9.35
CA ALA A 377 16.15 -22.62 -9.90
C ALA A 377 15.80 -21.43 -8.99
N ALA A 378 15.74 -21.63 -7.67
CA ALA A 378 15.51 -20.56 -6.70
C ALA A 378 16.58 -19.45 -6.76
N LEU A 379 17.85 -19.81 -7.00
CA LEU A 379 18.92 -18.83 -7.22
C LEU A 379 18.73 -18.01 -8.51
N ARG A 380 17.99 -18.51 -9.50
CA ARG A 380 17.69 -17.80 -10.76
C ARG A 380 16.36 -17.06 -10.74
N PHE A 381 15.55 -17.25 -9.72
CA PHE A 381 14.23 -16.65 -9.59
C PHE A 381 14.35 -15.13 -9.36
N LYS A 382 13.97 -14.29 -10.33
CA LYS A 382 14.20 -12.82 -10.31
C LYS A 382 12.91 -11.99 -10.50
N HIS A 383 13.04 -10.69 -10.21
CA HIS A 383 11.97 -9.68 -10.28
C HIS A 383 11.54 -9.23 -11.68
N ASP A 384 12.30 -9.58 -12.71
CA ASP A 384 12.18 -9.04 -14.06
C ASP A 384 11.07 -9.69 -14.89
N GLY A 385 9.86 -9.73 -14.31
CA GLY A 385 8.64 -10.18 -15.01
C GLY A 385 8.52 -11.69 -15.18
N ALA A 386 9.42 -12.46 -14.58
CA ALA A 386 9.50 -13.92 -14.66
C ALA A 386 8.80 -14.65 -13.50
N VAL A 387 7.81 -14.02 -12.87
CA VAL A 387 7.00 -14.67 -11.82
C VAL A 387 5.57 -14.83 -12.31
N ARG A 388 5.13 -16.08 -12.45
CA ARG A 388 3.73 -16.43 -12.70
C ARG A 388 3.06 -16.71 -11.38
N ILE A 389 1.96 -16.01 -11.13
CA ILE A 389 1.04 -16.29 -10.03
C ILE A 389 -0.17 -16.97 -10.63
N GLY A 390 -0.31 -18.26 -10.38
CA GLY A 390 -1.48 -19.05 -10.70
C GLY A 390 -2.41 -19.17 -9.49
N HIS A 391 -3.68 -19.42 -9.77
CA HIS A 391 -4.70 -19.80 -8.80
C HIS A 391 -5.65 -20.79 -9.48
N ARG A 392 -6.35 -21.62 -8.71
CA ARG A 392 -7.29 -22.59 -9.30
C ARG A 392 -8.45 -21.88 -10.03
N THR A 393 -8.97 -20.81 -9.42
CA THR A 393 -9.96 -19.87 -9.95
C THR A 393 -9.75 -18.52 -9.26
N LEU A 394 -10.24 -17.41 -9.85
CA LEU A 394 -10.27 -16.12 -9.14
C LEU A 394 -11.19 -16.14 -7.91
N ASP A 395 -12.04 -17.17 -7.78
CA ASP A 395 -12.95 -17.38 -6.65
C ASP A 395 -12.22 -17.86 -5.39
N ASP A 396 -11.00 -18.41 -5.53
CA ASP A 396 -10.15 -18.88 -4.44
C ASP A 396 -8.84 -18.06 -4.32
N PRO A 397 -8.91 -16.73 -4.11
CA PRO A 397 -7.72 -15.85 -4.12
C PRO A 397 -6.82 -16.04 -2.89
N HIS A 398 -7.19 -16.92 -1.97
CA HIS A 398 -6.49 -17.27 -0.75
C HIS A 398 -5.54 -18.47 -0.94
N ASP A 399 -5.57 -19.14 -2.10
CA ASP A 399 -4.72 -20.30 -2.43
C ASP A 399 -3.99 -20.05 -3.75
N MET A 400 -2.69 -19.78 -3.65
CA MET A 400 -1.87 -19.30 -4.76
C MET A 400 -0.76 -20.28 -5.10
N LEU A 401 -0.52 -20.42 -6.40
CA LEU A 401 0.67 -21.05 -6.96
C LEU A 401 1.61 -19.97 -7.47
N VAL A 402 2.88 -20.05 -7.09
CA VAL A 402 3.92 -19.10 -7.50
C VAL A 402 5.05 -19.90 -8.13
N GLY A 403 5.49 -19.49 -9.31
CA GLY A 403 6.57 -20.17 -10.02
C GLY A 403 7.02 -19.39 -11.24
N PHE A 404 7.84 -20.01 -12.08
CA PHE A 404 8.23 -19.40 -13.35
C PHE A 404 7.09 -19.48 -14.39
N PRO A 405 7.09 -18.60 -15.41
CA PRO A 405 6.27 -18.73 -16.59
C PRO A 405 6.48 -20.10 -17.26
N ALA A 406 5.43 -20.64 -17.89
CA ALA A 406 5.51 -21.95 -18.55
C ALA A 406 6.58 -22.05 -19.67
N THR A 407 7.03 -20.91 -20.18
CA THR A 407 8.11 -20.80 -21.18
C THR A 407 9.51 -20.88 -20.59
N ASP A 408 9.65 -20.79 -19.26
CA ASP A 408 10.93 -20.82 -18.58
C ASP A 408 11.45 -22.27 -18.43
N PRO A 409 12.75 -22.53 -18.68
CA PRO A 409 13.34 -23.85 -18.45
C PRO A 409 13.17 -24.39 -17.03
N ASP A 410 13.04 -23.53 -16.03
CA ASP A 410 12.89 -23.89 -14.62
C ASP A 410 11.44 -24.00 -14.15
N ALA A 411 10.45 -23.85 -15.04
CA ALA A 411 9.03 -23.89 -14.68
C ALA A 411 8.59 -25.17 -13.97
N GLN A 412 9.22 -26.31 -14.27
CA GLN A 412 8.94 -27.58 -13.61
C GLN A 412 9.78 -27.82 -12.35
N ASN A 413 10.86 -27.05 -12.18
CA ASN A 413 11.81 -27.22 -11.09
C ASN A 413 11.40 -26.48 -9.82
N LEU A 414 10.50 -25.50 -9.92
CA LEU A 414 10.08 -24.67 -8.80
C LEU A 414 8.62 -24.20 -8.96
N ILE A 415 7.71 -24.84 -8.23
CA ILE A 415 6.30 -24.45 -8.11
C ILE A 415 5.96 -24.46 -6.63
N MET A 416 5.63 -23.29 -6.10
CA MET A 416 5.37 -23.06 -4.69
C MET A 416 3.87 -22.85 -4.48
N ARG A 417 3.31 -23.34 -3.36
CA ARG A 417 1.91 -23.09 -3.00
C ARG A 417 1.82 -22.35 -1.68
N PHE A 418 1.11 -21.23 -1.67
CA PHE A 418 0.87 -20.39 -0.49
C PHE A 418 -0.64 -20.32 -0.24
N ARG A 419 -1.08 -20.66 0.98
CA ARG A 419 -2.49 -20.72 1.33
C ARG A 419 -2.75 -19.96 2.63
N TYR A 420 -3.78 -19.12 2.60
CA TYR A 420 -4.34 -18.43 3.75
C TYR A 420 -5.62 -19.16 4.19
N ASP A 421 -5.74 -19.44 5.48
CA ASP A 421 -6.94 -20.03 6.07
C ASP A 421 -8.06 -19.00 6.18
N VAL A 422 -9.18 -19.28 5.52
CA VAL A 422 -10.35 -18.39 5.44
C VAL A 422 -11.12 -18.31 6.75
N ASP A 423 -10.96 -19.31 7.62
CA ASP A 423 -11.61 -19.38 8.92
C ASP A 423 -10.73 -18.78 10.03
N ASP A 424 -9.50 -18.35 9.70
CA ASP A 424 -8.56 -17.69 10.61
C ASP A 424 -8.56 -16.17 10.40
N ALA A 425 -9.07 -15.43 11.39
CA ALA A 425 -9.10 -13.97 11.38
C ALA A 425 -7.71 -13.33 11.22
N HIS A 426 -6.66 -13.96 11.78
CA HIS A 426 -5.30 -13.47 11.65
C HIS A 426 -4.84 -13.55 10.19
N GLN A 427 -4.98 -14.72 9.56
CA GLN A 427 -4.57 -14.92 8.17
C GLN A 427 -5.43 -14.11 7.18
N MET A 428 -6.70 -13.86 7.47
CA MET A 428 -7.51 -12.94 6.65
C MET A 428 -7.06 -11.49 6.76
N CYS A 429 -6.58 -11.04 7.92
CA CYS A 429 -5.92 -9.73 8.03
C CYS A 429 -4.60 -9.69 7.24
N GLU A 430 -3.79 -10.75 7.28
CA GLU A 430 -2.55 -10.83 6.48
C GLU A 430 -2.84 -10.81 4.96
N LEU A 431 -3.89 -11.51 4.51
CA LEU A 431 -4.35 -11.47 3.13
C LEU A 431 -4.82 -10.06 2.74
N LEU A 432 -5.48 -9.34 3.65
CA LEU A 432 -5.90 -7.97 3.45
C LEU A 432 -4.69 -7.01 3.33
N ILE A 433 -3.68 -7.17 4.18
CA ILE A 433 -2.40 -6.42 4.10
C ILE A 433 -1.76 -6.70 2.73
N LEU A 434 -1.62 -7.97 2.36
CA LEU A 434 -1.06 -8.38 1.08
C LEU A 434 -1.81 -7.75 -0.12
N SER A 435 -3.14 -7.72 -0.07
CA SER A 435 -3.96 -7.09 -1.11
C SER A 435 -3.68 -5.58 -1.25
N ARG A 436 -3.44 -4.90 -0.13
CA ARG A 436 -3.19 -3.46 -0.08
C ARG A 436 -1.77 -3.11 -0.48
N THR A 437 -0.78 -3.78 0.12
CA THR A 437 0.65 -3.65 -0.22
C THR A 437 0.92 -4.06 -1.67
N GLY A 438 0.18 -5.04 -2.19
CA GLY A 438 0.28 -5.50 -3.58
C GLY A 438 1.53 -6.30 -3.89
N ARG A 439 2.27 -6.74 -2.87
CA ARG A 439 3.50 -7.52 -3.00
C ARG A 439 3.84 -8.29 -1.73
N ALA A 440 4.51 -9.43 -1.89
CA ALA A 440 4.99 -10.27 -0.80
C ALA A 440 6.52 -10.43 -0.85
N GLN A 441 7.15 -10.53 0.32
CA GLN A 441 8.57 -10.88 0.45
C GLN A 441 8.72 -12.40 0.42
N LEU A 442 9.13 -12.95 -0.72
CA LEU A 442 9.40 -14.38 -0.86
C LEU A 442 10.86 -14.68 -0.51
N GLY A 443 11.07 -15.47 0.54
CA GLY A 443 12.38 -15.97 0.95
C GLY A 443 12.54 -17.47 0.65
N PHE A 444 13.64 -17.82 0.00
CA PHE A 444 14.02 -19.21 -0.26
C PHE A 444 14.99 -19.71 0.81
N LEU A 445 14.56 -20.70 1.56
CA LEU A 445 15.33 -21.31 2.65
C LEU A 445 15.92 -22.63 2.20
N VAL A 446 17.21 -22.85 2.48
CA VAL A 446 17.88 -24.13 2.21
C VAL A 446 18.49 -24.67 3.50
N ARG A 447 18.33 -25.98 3.72
CA ARG A 447 18.96 -26.66 4.85
C ARG A 447 20.41 -27.00 4.52
N ASP A 448 21.33 -26.63 5.41
CA ASP A 448 22.75 -26.91 5.24
C ASP A 448 23.17 -28.26 5.86
N ALA A 449 24.43 -28.64 5.65
CA ALA A 449 24.98 -29.91 6.13
C ALA A 449 25.05 -30.02 7.67
N SER A 450 25.04 -28.89 8.39
CA SER A 450 24.91 -28.87 9.85
C SER A 450 23.46 -28.95 10.34
N GLY A 451 22.51 -28.97 9.40
CA GLY A 451 21.08 -29.00 9.67
C GLY A 451 20.47 -27.62 9.94
N ALA A 452 21.24 -26.54 9.84
CA ALA A 452 20.78 -25.16 10.00
C ALA A 452 20.15 -24.65 8.69
N TYR A 453 19.23 -23.68 8.79
CA TYR A 453 18.62 -23.05 7.62
C TYR A 453 19.39 -21.79 7.22
N ARG A 454 19.54 -21.58 5.92
CA ARG A 454 20.17 -20.40 5.32
C ARG A 454 19.24 -19.76 4.29
N MET A 455 19.31 -18.44 4.18
CA MET A 455 18.56 -17.69 3.18
C MET A 455 19.34 -17.68 1.87
N LEU A 456 18.85 -18.46 0.91
CA LEU A 456 19.48 -18.59 -0.40
C LEU A 456 19.26 -17.31 -1.23
N ARG A 457 18.03 -16.80 -1.23
CA ARG A 457 17.62 -15.60 -1.97
C ARG A 457 16.33 -15.03 -1.37
N MET A 458 16.13 -13.72 -1.50
CA MET A 458 14.88 -13.04 -1.20
C MET A 458 14.41 -12.23 -2.40
N VAL A 459 13.11 -12.23 -2.66
CA VAL A 459 12.48 -11.56 -3.79
C VAL A 459 11.13 -10.93 -3.38
N SER A 460 10.89 -9.66 -3.68
CA SER A 460 9.59 -8.97 -3.68
C SER A 460 8.63 -9.37 -4.84
N VAL A 461 7.72 -10.31 -4.62
CA VAL A 461 6.77 -10.75 -5.65
C VAL A 461 5.59 -9.78 -5.76
N ALA A 462 5.44 -9.12 -6.90
CA ALA A 462 4.32 -8.21 -7.17
C ALA A 462 3.03 -8.98 -7.54
N LEU A 463 1.89 -8.54 -7.02
CA LEU A 463 0.59 -9.14 -7.27
C LEU A 463 -0.18 -8.40 -8.38
N PRO A 464 -0.80 -9.12 -9.34
CA PRO A 464 -1.68 -8.51 -10.33
C PRO A 464 -2.86 -7.73 -9.70
N PRO A 465 -3.29 -6.60 -10.27
CA PRO A 465 -4.38 -5.79 -9.72
C PRO A 465 -5.69 -6.55 -9.49
N ALA A 466 -6.11 -7.40 -10.45
CA ALA A 466 -7.34 -8.19 -10.34
C ALA A 466 -7.28 -9.21 -9.19
N LEU A 467 -6.10 -9.80 -8.94
CA LEU A 467 -5.92 -10.72 -7.81
C LEU A 467 -6.01 -9.96 -6.48
N ARG A 468 -5.41 -8.77 -6.39
CA ARG A 468 -5.48 -7.92 -5.18
C ARG A 468 -6.93 -7.54 -4.86
N GLU A 469 -7.73 -7.22 -5.86
CA GLU A 469 -9.15 -6.91 -5.68
C GLU A 469 -9.93 -8.13 -5.17
N SER A 470 -9.74 -9.30 -5.79
CA SER A 470 -10.39 -10.54 -5.34
C SER A 470 -9.97 -10.92 -3.90
N MET A 471 -8.68 -10.84 -3.57
CA MET A 471 -8.16 -11.06 -2.21
C MET A 471 -8.82 -10.15 -1.18
N ARG A 472 -8.95 -8.85 -1.50
CA ARG A 472 -9.60 -7.88 -0.62
C ARG A 472 -11.06 -8.24 -0.37
N GLY A 473 -11.81 -8.51 -1.44
CA GLY A 473 -13.22 -8.90 -1.33
C GLY A 473 -13.40 -10.15 -0.48
N LYS A 474 -12.59 -11.19 -0.72
CA LYS A 474 -12.62 -12.44 0.04
C LYS A 474 -12.28 -12.23 1.52
N ALA A 475 -11.20 -11.51 1.82
CA ALA A 475 -10.77 -11.24 3.18
C ALA A 475 -11.81 -10.41 3.96
N LEU A 476 -12.37 -9.37 3.34
CA LEU A 476 -13.42 -8.55 3.95
C LEU A 476 -14.67 -9.37 4.24
N GLN A 477 -15.12 -10.19 3.28
CA GLN A 477 -16.29 -11.05 3.48
C GLN A 477 -16.09 -12.02 4.64
N ALA A 478 -14.92 -12.65 4.73
CA ALA A 478 -14.59 -13.59 5.81
C ALA A 478 -14.52 -12.89 7.17
N LEU A 479 -13.84 -11.74 7.26
CA LEU A 479 -13.73 -10.94 8.48
C LEU A 479 -15.10 -10.42 8.95
N ASP A 480 -15.94 -9.94 8.03
CA ASP A 480 -17.30 -9.50 8.36
C ASP A 480 -18.17 -10.67 8.84
N ALA A 481 -18.02 -11.87 8.28
CA ALA A 481 -18.71 -13.06 8.77
C ALA A 481 -18.28 -13.45 10.19
N MET A 482 -16.97 -13.39 10.49
CA MET A 482 -16.42 -13.71 11.81
C MET A 482 -16.77 -12.68 12.88
N THR A 483 -16.78 -11.39 12.54
CA THR A 483 -17.07 -10.30 13.48
C THR A 483 -18.56 -9.95 13.54
N GLY A 484 -19.37 -10.36 12.56
CA GLY A 484 -20.72 -9.84 12.36
C GLY A 484 -20.73 -8.38 11.90
N GLY A 485 -19.66 -7.93 11.24
CA GLY A 485 -19.48 -6.56 10.73
C GLY A 485 -18.99 -5.52 11.75
N ASP A 486 -18.71 -5.92 13.00
CA ASP A 486 -18.15 -5.04 14.03
C ASP A 486 -16.64 -5.23 14.17
N VAL A 487 -15.86 -4.33 13.54
CA VAL A 487 -14.38 -4.33 13.53
C VAL A 487 -13.79 -4.45 14.94
N ARG A 488 -14.45 -3.93 15.98
CA ARG A 488 -13.94 -3.97 17.37
C ARG A 488 -13.83 -5.40 17.90
N ARG A 489 -14.62 -6.32 17.37
CA ARG A 489 -14.58 -7.73 17.75
C ARG A 489 -13.35 -8.46 17.21
N LEU A 490 -12.67 -7.90 16.21
CA LEU A 490 -11.43 -8.46 15.68
C LEU A 490 -10.42 -8.67 16.82
N ALA A 491 -10.32 -7.73 17.77
CA ALA A 491 -9.40 -7.82 18.90
C ALA A 491 -9.60 -9.11 19.71
N GLY A 492 -10.84 -9.58 19.89
CA GLY A 492 -11.11 -10.83 20.61
C GLY A 492 -10.77 -12.10 19.81
N LEU A 493 -10.65 -11.99 18.48
CA LEU A 493 -10.34 -13.11 17.59
C LEU A 493 -8.83 -13.30 17.38
N ILE A 494 -8.07 -12.20 17.35
CA ILE A 494 -6.63 -12.22 17.02
C ILE A 494 -5.72 -11.91 18.21
N ALA A 495 -6.27 -11.52 19.37
CA ALA A 495 -5.42 -11.31 20.54
C ALA A 495 -4.73 -12.62 20.95
N PRO A 496 -3.41 -12.60 21.23
CA PRO A 496 -2.73 -13.74 21.81
C PRO A 496 -3.46 -14.18 23.09
N GLN A 497 -3.84 -15.45 23.19
CA GLN A 497 -4.50 -15.94 24.41
C GLN A 497 -3.53 -15.78 25.60
N PRO A 498 -3.96 -15.16 26.71
CA PRO A 498 -3.08 -14.81 27.83
C PRO A 498 -2.45 -16.03 28.57
N ASP A 499 -2.93 -17.26 28.32
CA ASP A 499 -2.49 -18.47 29.03
C ASP A 499 -1.73 -19.50 28.18
N ALA A 500 -1.31 -19.16 26.95
CA ALA A 500 -0.58 -20.09 26.08
C ALA A 500 0.93 -20.20 26.39
N ALA A 501 1.41 -19.64 27.50
CA ALA A 501 2.79 -19.80 27.94
C ALA A 501 3.09 -21.20 28.53
N ASP A 502 2.07 -22.02 28.82
CA ASP A 502 2.24 -23.33 29.47
C ASP A 502 1.54 -24.53 28.78
N ALA A 503 0.97 -24.36 27.58
CA ALA A 503 0.20 -25.42 26.90
C ALA A 503 0.72 -25.86 25.51
N SER A 504 1.89 -25.41 25.08
CA SER A 504 2.43 -25.68 23.73
C SER A 504 3.03 -27.09 23.51
N VAL A 505 2.85 -28.03 24.44
CA VAL A 505 3.34 -29.42 24.30
C VAL A 505 2.22 -30.47 24.40
N GLY A 506 1.00 -30.10 24.82
CA GLY A 506 -0.06 -31.06 25.14
C GLY A 506 -1.06 -31.39 24.03
N THR A 507 -1.25 -30.49 23.06
CA THR A 507 -2.36 -30.59 22.08
C THR A 507 -1.95 -31.25 20.75
N ALA A 508 -0.65 -31.32 20.47
CA ALA A 508 -0.12 -31.98 19.26
C ALA A 508 -0.41 -33.49 19.20
N GLN A 509 -0.64 -34.12 20.35
CA GLN A 509 -0.78 -35.58 20.42
C GLN A 509 -2.23 -36.08 20.22
N LYS A 510 -3.25 -35.21 20.33
CA LYS A 510 -4.66 -35.60 20.14
C LYS A 510 -5.25 -35.23 18.77
N VAL A 511 -4.65 -34.30 18.04
CA VAL A 511 -5.07 -33.94 16.68
C VAL A 511 -4.46 -34.90 15.64
N ALA A 512 -3.25 -35.42 15.92
CA ALA A 512 -2.51 -36.30 15.03
C ALA A 512 -3.21 -37.65 14.70
N GLU A 513 -4.06 -38.18 15.58
CA GLU A 513 -4.74 -39.47 15.35
C GLU A 513 -6.09 -39.31 14.60
N ALA A 514 -6.68 -38.11 14.57
CA ALA A 514 -7.98 -37.88 13.92
C ALA A 514 -7.84 -37.41 12.45
N GLU A 515 -6.77 -36.70 12.10
CA GLU A 515 -6.56 -36.18 10.72
C GLU A 515 -5.84 -37.17 9.80
N GLN A 516 -5.10 -38.16 10.33
CA GLN A 516 -4.41 -39.17 9.53
C GLN A 516 -5.34 -40.07 8.69
N ALA A 517 -6.63 -40.16 9.06
CA ALA A 517 -7.58 -41.01 8.34
C ALA A 517 -8.32 -40.30 7.18
N ALA A 518 -8.17 -38.98 7.01
CA ALA A 518 -8.90 -38.19 6.00
C ALA A 518 -8.01 -37.53 4.94
N LEU A 519 -6.68 -37.65 5.05
CA LEU A 519 -5.70 -36.96 4.19
C LEU A 519 -5.23 -37.74 2.95
N PHE A 520 -5.75 -38.95 2.73
CA PHE A 520 -5.43 -39.77 1.57
C PHE A 520 -6.70 -40.11 0.81
N ASP A 521 -7.10 -39.23 -0.11
CA ASP A 521 -7.90 -39.64 -1.25
C ASP A 521 -7.02 -39.55 -2.50
N ASP A 522 -6.80 -40.73 -3.09
CA ASP A 522 -6.00 -41.01 -4.27
C ASP A 522 -6.61 -40.32 -5.49
N GLY A 523 -6.04 -39.19 -5.91
CA GLY A 523 -6.57 -38.50 -7.11
C GLY A 523 -5.92 -37.18 -7.49
N LEU A 524 -4.62 -36.99 -7.24
CA LEU A 524 -3.91 -35.77 -7.63
C LEU A 524 -3.62 -35.77 -9.15
N PHE A 525 -4.63 -35.29 -9.90
CA PHE A 525 -4.67 -34.89 -11.32
C PHE A 525 -4.79 -36.00 -12.40
N PRO A 526 -5.93 -36.08 -13.12
CA PRO A 526 -5.90 -36.44 -14.54
C PRO A 526 -5.17 -35.34 -15.32
N ARG A 527 -4.27 -35.75 -16.21
CA ARG A 527 -3.56 -34.89 -17.17
C ARG A 527 -4.56 -34.15 -18.08
N GLY A 528 -5.10 -33.02 -17.62
CA GLY A 528 -6.11 -32.27 -18.37
C GLY A 528 -6.38 -30.84 -17.91
N ASP A 529 -6.21 -30.50 -16.63
CA ASP A 529 -6.73 -29.24 -16.09
C ASP A 529 -5.63 -28.24 -15.72
N THR A 530 -4.87 -27.83 -16.72
CA THR A 530 -4.26 -26.49 -16.76
C THR A 530 -5.21 -25.59 -17.55
N LEU A 531 -5.98 -24.74 -16.87
CA LEU A 531 -6.52 -23.55 -17.54
C LEU A 531 -5.37 -22.53 -17.62
N PHE A 532 -5.02 -22.21 -18.86
CA PHE A 532 -3.79 -21.55 -19.32
C PHE A 532 -3.66 -20.08 -18.91
#